data_AF-I2NUY3-F1
#
_entry.id   AF-I2NUY3-F1
#
_cell.length_a   1.000
_cell.length_b   1.000
_cell.length_c   1.000
_cell.angle_alpha   90.00
_cell.angle_beta   90.00
_cell.angle_gamma   90.00
#
_symmetry.space_group_name_H-M   'P 1'
#
loop_
_entity.id
_entity.type
_entity.pdbx_description
1 polymer ?
#
loop_
_entity_poly.entity_id
_entity_poly.type
_entity_poly.pdbx_seq_one_letter_code
_entity_poly.pdbx_strand_id
1 'polypeptide(L)'
;MEKKFRQEILNGLKTRQEFEVPNKHGICLIGGFIADDGKKPFEVHSTVEFAKQHDMSLEIMHGDVLEAGEPTLLQRKVNLGKGAMVKALTRTIRQGKRTINGMSGEEKLVKWGGNKYMFFWERDGGDPRIMMQFGAEKKDGTKRSEAEVLAIWDTVLPTLKPVKP
;
A
#
# COMPACT_ATOMS: atom_id res chain seq x y z
N MET A 1 2.60 1.19 -33.51
CA MET A 1 1.80 0.83 -32.31
C MET A 1 2.09 1.80 -31.18
N GLU A 2 3.35 2.04 -30.84
CA GLU A 2 3.77 2.94 -29.75
C GLU A 2 3.25 4.39 -29.88
N LYS A 3 3.23 4.97 -31.08
CA LYS A 3 2.67 6.32 -31.33
C LYS A 3 1.18 6.43 -30.94
N LYS A 4 0.41 5.36 -31.13
CA LYS A 4 -1.02 5.32 -30.77
C LYS A 4 -1.19 5.34 -29.25
N PHE A 5 -0.40 4.53 -28.53
CA PHE A 5 -0.40 4.52 -27.06
C PHE A 5 0.01 5.86 -26.45
N ARG A 6 1.06 6.49 -26.98
CA ARG A 6 1.48 7.84 -26.56
C ARG A 6 0.34 8.85 -26.73
N GLN A 7 -0.37 8.80 -27.86
CA GLN A 7 -1.49 9.70 -28.12
C GLN A 7 -2.69 9.42 -27.19
N GLU A 8 -2.99 8.16 -26.91
CA GLU A 8 -4.08 7.79 -25.99
C GLU A 8 -3.84 8.31 -24.57
N ILE A 9 -2.61 8.19 -24.05
CA ILE A 9 -2.24 8.74 -22.74
C ILE A 9 -2.40 10.26 -22.74
N LEU A 10 -1.88 10.96 -23.75
CA LEU A 10 -1.98 12.43 -23.84
C LEU A 10 -3.43 12.91 -23.93
N ASN A 11 -4.30 12.18 -24.62
CA ASN A 11 -5.72 12.51 -24.74
C ASN A 11 -6.47 12.34 -23.41
N GLY A 12 -6.10 11.30 -22.65
CA GLY A 12 -6.68 10.97 -21.35
C GLY A 12 -6.15 11.84 -20.20
N LEU A 13 -4.96 12.43 -20.35
CA LEU A 13 -4.33 13.24 -19.31
C LEU A 13 -5.11 14.54 -19.05
N LYS A 14 -5.54 14.72 -17.80
CA LYS A 14 -6.24 15.89 -17.27
C LYS A 14 -5.54 16.38 -16.01
N THR A 15 -5.60 17.68 -15.77
CA THR A 15 -5.28 18.26 -14.47
C THR A 15 -6.45 18.03 -13.51
N ARG A 16 -6.15 17.96 -12.22
CA ARG A 16 -7.14 17.95 -11.14
C ARG A 16 -6.65 18.76 -9.95
N GLN A 17 -7.55 19.27 -9.13
CA GLN A 17 -7.19 19.96 -7.90
C GLN A 17 -6.62 18.98 -6.86
N GLU A 18 -5.85 19.52 -5.92
CA GLU A 18 -5.42 18.74 -4.76
C GLU A 18 -6.65 18.24 -4.01
N PHE A 19 -6.65 16.95 -3.62
CA PHE A 19 -7.78 16.27 -2.96
C PHE A 19 -9.05 16.06 -3.79
N GLU A 20 -9.11 16.51 -5.05
CA GLU A 20 -10.22 16.18 -5.96
C GLU A 20 -10.21 14.67 -6.27
N VAL A 21 -11.33 13.98 -6.05
CA VAL A 21 -11.51 12.56 -6.39
C VAL A 21 -12.38 12.45 -7.64
N PRO A 22 -11.83 12.06 -8.81
CA PRO A 22 -12.59 11.96 -10.04
C PRO A 22 -13.72 10.91 -9.96
N ASN A 23 -14.89 11.21 -10.51
CA ASN A 23 -16.02 10.28 -10.64
C ASN A 23 -16.06 9.56 -12.00
N LYS A 24 -14.89 9.25 -12.56
CA LYS A 24 -14.73 8.62 -13.88
C LYS A 24 -13.67 7.53 -13.80
N HIS A 25 -13.74 6.57 -14.72
CA HIS A 25 -12.70 5.56 -14.87
C HIS A 25 -11.37 6.21 -15.30
N GLY A 26 -10.30 5.78 -14.64
CA GLY A 26 -8.95 6.24 -14.90
C GLY A 26 -8.04 6.12 -13.69
N ILE A 27 -6.84 6.66 -13.85
CA ILE A 27 -5.74 6.54 -12.90
C ILE A 27 -5.41 7.92 -12.31
N CYS A 28 -5.41 8.03 -10.99
CA CYS A 28 -5.05 9.28 -10.31
C CYS A 28 -3.54 9.47 -10.23
N LEU A 29 -3.07 10.67 -10.55
CA LEU A 29 -1.69 11.15 -10.36
C LEU A 29 -1.69 12.35 -9.41
N ILE A 30 -0.56 12.73 -8.83
CA ILE A 30 -0.46 13.98 -8.05
C ILE A 30 -0.71 15.16 -9.01
N GLY A 31 -1.77 15.93 -8.77
CA GLY A 31 -2.20 17.04 -9.64
C GLY A 31 -2.78 16.64 -11.00
N GLY A 32 -2.95 15.33 -11.27
CA GLY A 32 -3.39 14.84 -12.57
C GLY A 32 -4.29 13.61 -12.52
N PHE A 33 -4.84 13.26 -13.67
CA PHE A 33 -5.69 12.10 -13.87
C PHE A 33 -5.56 11.62 -15.32
N ILE A 34 -5.40 10.30 -15.53
CA ILE A 34 -5.44 9.70 -16.86
C ILE A 34 -6.78 9.00 -17.01
N ALA A 35 -7.71 9.63 -17.71
CA ALA A 35 -9.01 9.03 -18.00
C ALA A 35 -8.87 7.86 -18.98
N ASP A 36 -9.56 6.75 -18.71
CA ASP A 36 -9.60 5.58 -19.58
C ASP A 36 -10.94 4.85 -19.54
N ASP A 37 -10.99 3.64 -20.12
CA ASP A 37 -12.18 2.78 -20.15
C ASP A 37 -12.25 1.78 -18.97
N GLY A 38 -11.32 1.87 -18.02
CA GLY A 38 -11.18 0.99 -16.86
C GLY A 38 -10.71 -0.43 -17.18
N LYS A 39 -10.27 -0.71 -18.42
CA LYS A 39 -9.87 -2.06 -18.86
C LYS A 39 -8.37 -2.22 -19.07
N LYS A 40 -7.64 -1.12 -19.17
CA LYS A 40 -6.21 -1.16 -19.44
C LYS A 40 -5.48 -1.58 -18.16
N PRO A 41 -4.55 -2.56 -18.25
CA PRO A 41 -3.70 -2.88 -17.11
C PRO A 41 -2.82 -1.68 -16.80
N PHE A 42 -2.57 -1.45 -15.51
CA PHE A 42 -1.67 -0.43 -15.02
C PHE A 42 -1.05 -0.90 -13.72
N GLU A 43 0.09 -0.32 -13.37
CA GLU A 43 0.74 -0.50 -12.08
C GLU A 43 0.99 0.88 -11.50
N VAL A 44 0.58 1.10 -10.24
CA VAL A 44 0.79 2.36 -9.54
C VAL A 44 1.29 2.07 -8.14
N HIS A 45 2.48 2.58 -7.84
CA HIS A 45 3.09 2.53 -6.52
C HIS A 45 3.08 3.96 -5.96
N SER A 46 2.24 4.18 -4.95
CA SER A 46 2.09 5.48 -4.30
C SER A 46 2.60 5.42 -2.87
N THR A 47 3.51 6.33 -2.53
CA THR A 47 4.00 6.52 -1.16
C THR A 47 3.47 7.84 -0.63
N VAL A 48 2.86 7.79 0.55
CA VAL A 48 2.41 8.96 1.31
C VAL A 48 3.33 9.12 2.51
N GLU A 49 4.06 10.23 2.51
CA GLU A 49 4.79 10.71 3.67
C GLU A 49 4.00 11.83 4.36
N PHE A 50 3.96 11.78 5.68
CA PHE A 50 3.19 12.72 6.47
C PHE A 50 4.09 13.85 6.97
N ALA A 51 3.69 15.09 6.69
CA ALA A 51 4.45 16.27 7.12
C ALA A 51 4.72 16.21 8.63
N LYS A 52 5.99 16.42 9.02
CA LYS A 52 6.49 16.36 10.40
C LYS A 52 6.42 14.96 11.06
N GLN A 53 5.95 13.93 10.36
CA GLN A 53 5.90 12.54 10.84
C GLN A 53 6.88 11.66 10.05
N HIS A 54 8.17 12.02 10.07
CA HIS A 54 9.23 11.41 9.25
C HIS A 54 9.65 9.99 9.67
N ASP A 55 8.88 9.36 10.53
CA ASP A 55 9.10 8.00 10.99
C ASP A 55 7.93 7.08 10.61
N MET A 56 7.02 7.51 9.73
CA MET A 56 6.01 6.65 9.15
C MET A 56 5.75 6.96 7.68
N SER A 57 5.36 5.93 6.93
CA SER A 57 4.92 6.03 5.53
C SER A 57 3.77 5.06 5.29
N LEU A 58 2.89 5.43 4.36
CA LEU A 58 1.86 4.56 3.79
C LEU A 58 2.17 4.33 2.32
N GLU A 59 2.28 3.08 1.92
CA GLU A 59 2.48 2.65 0.54
C GLU A 59 1.24 1.91 0.06
N ILE A 60 0.82 2.23 -1.17
CA ILE A 60 -0.31 1.61 -1.84
C ILE A 60 0.20 1.16 -3.21
N MET A 61 0.21 -0.15 -3.42
CA MET A 61 0.55 -0.79 -4.69
C MET A 61 -0.76 -1.28 -5.31
N HIS A 62 -1.05 -0.81 -6.51
CA HIS A 62 -2.21 -1.21 -7.29
C HIS A 62 -1.77 -1.77 -8.64
N GLY A 63 -2.45 -2.82 -9.10
CA GLY A 63 -2.12 -3.52 -10.34
C GLY A 63 -0.99 -4.55 -10.24
N ASP A 64 -0.36 -4.68 -9.07
CA ASP A 64 0.59 -5.75 -8.73
C ASP A 64 -0.19 -7.02 -8.34
N VAL A 65 -0.84 -7.63 -9.33
CA VAL A 65 -1.70 -8.82 -9.16
C VAL A 65 -0.83 -10.05 -8.93
N LEU A 66 -1.20 -10.89 -7.95
CA LEU A 66 -0.52 -12.16 -7.72
C LEU A 66 -0.73 -13.11 -8.89
N GLU A 67 0.35 -13.70 -9.42
CA GLU A 67 0.25 -14.72 -10.45
C GLU A 67 -0.27 -16.06 -9.88
N ALA A 68 -0.80 -16.90 -10.76
CA ALA A 68 -1.34 -18.20 -10.35
C ALA A 68 -0.24 -19.08 -9.74
N GLY A 69 -0.45 -19.49 -8.48
CA GLY A 69 0.50 -20.32 -7.73
C GLY A 69 1.49 -19.53 -6.88
N GLU A 70 1.47 -18.19 -6.93
CA GLU A 70 2.26 -17.38 -6.02
C GLU A 70 1.74 -17.48 -4.57
N PRO A 71 2.65 -17.45 -3.58
CA PRO A 71 2.26 -17.52 -2.18
C PRO A 71 1.53 -16.24 -1.75
N THR A 72 0.42 -16.44 -1.04
CA THR A 72 -0.35 -15.37 -0.39
C THR A 72 0.48 -14.64 0.69
N LEU A 73 0.00 -13.48 1.16
CA LEU A 73 0.68 -12.69 2.21
C LEU A 73 1.03 -13.51 3.45
N LEU A 74 0.12 -14.37 3.93
CA LEU A 74 0.38 -15.18 5.12
C LEU A 74 1.47 -16.23 4.90
N GLN A 75 1.54 -16.79 3.69
CA GLN A 75 2.53 -17.79 3.29
C GLN A 75 3.92 -17.19 3.04
N ARG A 76 3.99 -15.90 2.64
CA ARG A 76 5.25 -15.20 2.39
C ARG A 76 5.98 -14.85 3.69
N LYS A 77 7.30 -15.00 3.68
CA LYS A 77 8.16 -14.43 4.73
C LYS A 77 8.30 -12.94 4.48
N VAL A 78 8.13 -12.13 5.53
CA VAL A 78 8.38 -10.69 5.43
C VAL A 78 9.88 -10.48 5.19
N ASN A 79 10.23 -9.89 4.06
CA ASN A 79 11.60 -9.56 3.73
C ASN A 79 11.91 -8.14 4.23
N LEU A 80 12.55 -8.04 5.40
CA LEU A 80 12.94 -6.77 6.02
C LEU A 80 14.30 -6.23 5.52
N GLY A 81 14.82 -6.77 4.41
CA GLY A 81 15.98 -6.24 3.68
C GLY A 81 17.33 -6.27 4.40
N LYS A 82 17.46 -6.89 5.58
CA LYS A 82 18.69 -6.86 6.40
C LYS A 82 18.96 -8.23 7.03
N GLY A 83 20.25 -8.54 7.24
CA GLY A 83 20.81 -9.90 7.47
C GLY A 83 20.19 -10.74 8.60
N ALA A 84 20.69 -11.98 8.77
CA ALA A 84 20.10 -13.03 9.63
C ALA A 84 19.66 -12.59 11.05
N MET A 85 20.33 -11.60 11.64
CA MET A 85 19.99 -11.03 12.96
C MET A 85 18.63 -10.30 13.00
N VAL A 86 18.21 -9.65 11.91
CA VAL A 86 16.89 -8.98 11.84
C VAL A 86 15.76 -10.00 11.78
N LYS A 87 15.98 -11.14 11.10
CA LYS A 87 15.02 -12.26 11.07
C LYS A 87 14.77 -12.84 12.46
N ALA A 88 15.82 -12.96 13.29
CA ALA A 88 15.70 -13.48 14.66
C ALA A 88 14.94 -12.56 15.62
N LEU A 89 14.94 -11.24 15.38
CA LEU A 89 14.28 -10.24 16.22
C LEU A 89 12.88 -9.84 15.70
N THR A 90 12.37 -10.54 14.69
CA THR A 90 11.04 -10.24 14.12
C THR A 90 9.96 -10.94 14.94
N ARG A 91 8.99 -10.17 15.44
CA ARG A 91 7.80 -10.64 16.13
C ARG A 91 6.57 -10.31 15.32
N THR A 92 5.75 -11.32 15.03
CA THR A 92 4.39 -11.09 14.50
C THR A 92 3.49 -10.60 15.63
N ILE A 93 2.83 -9.47 15.40
CA ILE A 93 1.87 -8.86 16.34
C ILE A 93 0.48 -9.44 16.08
N ARG A 94 0.05 -9.43 14.81
CA ARG A 94 -1.26 -9.90 14.35
C ARG A 94 -1.15 -10.38 12.92
N GLN A 95 -1.81 -11.49 12.58
CA GLN A 95 -1.92 -11.95 11.20
C GLN A 95 -3.19 -12.78 11.02
N GLY A 96 -3.79 -12.76 9.84
CA GLY A 96 -4.98 -13.54 9.52
C GLY A 96 -5.79 -12.94 8.38
N LYS A 97 -6.98 -13.48 8.14
CA LYS A 97 -7.95 -12.88 7.21
C LYS A 97 -8.49 -11.58 7.80
N ARG A 98 -8.58 -10.54 6.96
CA ARG A 98 -9.16 -9.24 7.32
C ARG A 98 -9.93 -8.69 6.13
N THR A 99 -11.23 -8.50 6.29
CA THR A 99 -12.08 -7.86 5.29
C THR A 99 -12.19 -6.37 5.61
N ILE A 100 -12.02 -5.50 4.61
CA ILE A 100 -12.23 -4.04 4.72
C ILE A 100 -13.12 -3.58 3.58
N ASN A 101 -14.16 -2.78 3.85
CA ASN A 101 -15.04 -2.23 2.82
C ASN A 101 -15.60 -3.27 1.81
N GLY A 102 -15.85 -4.50 2.26
CA GLY A 102 -16.31 -5.61 1.41
C GLY A 102 -15.23 -6.30 0.57
N MET A 103 -13.97 -5.87 0.68
CA MET A 103 -12.81 -6.51 0.06
C MET A 103 -12.20 -7.52 1.05
N SER A 104 -12.26 -8.80 0.70
CA SER A 104 -11.57 -9.86 1.42
C SER A 104 -10.05 -9.79 1.17
N GLY A 105 -9.28 -10.07 2.21
CA GLY A 105 -7.83 -10.06 2.13
C GLY A 105 -7.16 -10.62 3.38
N GLU A 106 -5.85 -10.50 3.41
CA GLU A 106 -4.97 -10.96 4.47
C GLU A 106 -4.25 -9.80 5.12
N GLU A 107 -3.98 -9.92 6.41
CA GLU A 107 -3.18 -8.98 7.17
C GLU A 107 -1.96 -9.69 7.77
N LYS A 108 -0.83 -8.98 7.81
CA LYS A 108 0.37 -9.40 8.54
C LYS A 108 1.07 -8.19 9.14
N LEU A 109 1.08 -8.11 10.47
CA LEU A 109 1.66 -7.01 11.22
C LEU A 109 2.90 -7.51 11.95
N VAL A 110 4.07 -6.96 11.63
CA VAL A 110 5.33 -7.37 12.27
C VAL A 110 6.04 -6.22 12.93
N LYS A 111 6.80 -6.54 13.98
CA LYS A 111 7.72 -5.66 14.69
C LYS A 111 9.12 -6.25 14.68
N TRP A 112 10.15 -5.42 14.56
CA TRP A 112 11.54 -5.85 14.72
C TRP A 112 12.40 -4.81 15.45
N GLY A 113 13.66 -5.19 15.70
CA GLY A 113 14.63 -4.52 16.57
C GLY A 113 14.61 -2.99 16.58
N GLY A 114 14.68 -2.42 17.77
CA GLY A 114 14.62 -0.98 18.00
C GLY A 114 13.29 -0.40 17.56
N ASN A 115 12.17 -0.93 18.07
CA ASN A 115 10.80 -0.40 17.86
C ASN A 115 10.43 -0.04 16.42
N LYS A 116 10.65 -0.97 15.48
CA LYS A 116 10.30 -0.80 14.06
C LYS A 116 9.11 -1.68 13.70
N TYR A 117 8.26 -1.20 12.81
CA TYR A 117 7.03 -1.88 12.40
C TYR A 117 6.83 -1.84 10.90
N MET A 118 6.22 -2.91 10.37
CA MET A 118 5.88 -3.05 8.96
C MET A 118 4.59 -3.86 8.89
N PHE A 119 3.55 -3.19 8.45
CA PHE A 119 2.18 -3.67 8.46
C PHE A 119 1.73 -3.85 7.03
N PHE A 120 1.15 -5.00 6.75
CA PHE A 120 0.66 -5.35 5.44
C PHE A 120 -0.82 -5.68 5.50
N TRP A 121 -1.55 -5.21 4.51
CA TRP A 121 -2.82 -5.79 4.11
C TRP A 121 -2.78 -6.03 2.61
N GLU A 122 -3.20 -7.20 2.16
CA GLU A 122 -3.24 -7.55 0.75
C GLU A 122 -4.60 -8.16 0.43
N ARG A 123 -5.27 -7.63 -0.59
CA ARG A 123 -6.53 -8.21 -1.06
C ARG A 123 -6.28 -9.62 -1.56
N ASP A 124 -7.27 -10.50 -1.40
CA ASP A 124 -7.25 -11.79 -2.10
C ASP A 124 -7.07 -11.55 -3.62
N GLY A 125 -6.04 -12.17 -4.22
CA GLY A 125 -5.62 -11.92 -5.61
C GLY A 125 -4.49 -10.89 -5.78
N GLY A 126 -4.03 -10.24 -4.71
CA GLY A 126 -2.85 -9.37 -4.71
C GLY A 126 -3.13 -7.88 -4.83
N ASP A 127 -4.28 -7.49 -5.39
CA ASP A 127 -4.53 -6.10 -5.79
C ASP A 127 -5.77 -5.46 -5.10
N PRO A 128 -5.60 -4.41 -4.27
CA PRO A 128 -4.34 -3.73 -3.95
C PRO A 128 -3.59 -4.38 -2.79
N ARG A 129 -2.30 -4.04 -2.71
CA ARG A 129 -1.45 -4.28 -1.55
C ARG A 129 -1.14 -2.97 -0.84
N ILE A 130 -1.39 -2.96 0.46
CA ILE A 130 -1.19 -1.83 1.36
C ILE A 130 -0.06 -2.16 2.32
N MET A 131 0.90 -1.25 2.44
CA MET A 131 1.96 -1.34 3.43
C MET A 131 2.04 -0.07 4.26
N MET A 132 2.22 -0.21 5.57
CA MET A 132 2.52 0.93 6.45
C MET A 132 3.76 0.62 7.27
N GLN A 133 4.72 1.53 7.24
CA GLN A 133 5.98 1.38 7.95
C GLN A 133 6.08 2.38 9.10
N PHE A 134 6.71 1.97 10.20
CA PHE A 134 7.03 2.86 11.31
C PHE A 134 8.46 2.64 11.78
N GLY A 135 9.26 3.71 11.77
CA GLY A 135 10.65 3.70 12.24
C GLY A 135 11.62 2.88 11.40
N ALA A 136 11.19 2.32 10.25
CA ALA A 136 12.00 1.41 9.44
C ALA A 136 13.35 2.01 9.02
N GLU A 137 13.34 3.30 8.67
CA GLU A 137 14.53 4.08 8.29
C GLU A 137 15.27 4.74 9.46
N LYS A 138 14.77 4.59 10.70
CA LYS A 138 15.40 5.18 11.89
C LYS A 138 16.24 4.13 12.61
N LYS A 139 17.43 4.52 13.10
CA LYS A 139 18.29 3.61 13.87
C LYS A 139 17.55 2.97 15.05
N ASP A 140 16.88 3.79 15.84
CA ASP A 140 16.20 3.39 17.08
C ASP A 140 14.68 3.17 16.91
N GLY A 141 14.21 3.20 15.66
CA GLY A 141 12.79 3.07 15.28
C GLY A 141 11.91 4.25 15.64
N THR A 142 10.61 3.98 15.80
CA THR A 142 9.63 5.02 16.14
C THR A 142 9.59 5.23 17.66
N LYS A 143 9.25 6.45 18.08
CA LYS A 143 8.99 6.77 19.49
C LYS A 143 7.57 6.38 19.96
N ARG A 144 6.72 5.96 19.02
CA ARG A 144 5.33 5.57 19.31
C ARG A 144 5.26 4.26 20.08
N SER A 145 4.21 4.13 20.87
CA SER A 145 3.87 2.86 21.50
C SER A 145 3.32 1.87 20.47
N GLU A 146 3.37 0.56 20.77
CA GLU A 146 2.73 -0.44 19.91
C GLU A 146 1.22 -0.22 19.78
N ALA A 147 0.57 0.21 20.85
CA ALA A 147 -0.86 0.51 20.84
C ALA A 147 -1.19 1.69 19.91
N GLU A 148 -0.36 2.72 19.91
CA GLU A 148 -0.52 3.88 19.02
C GLU A 148 -0.33 3.49 17.55
N VAL A 149 0.71 2.69 17.26
CA VAL A 149 0.98 2.19 15.91
C VAL A 149 -0.17 1.33 15.39
N LEU A 150 -0.73 0.45 16.23
CA LEU A 150 -1.91 -0.35 15.90
C LEU A 150 -3.16 0.52 15.69
N ALA A 151 -3.37 1.54 16.52
CA ALA A 151 -4.51 2.44 16.40
C ALA A 151 -4.49 3.22 15.07
N ILE A 152 -3.30 3.71 14.65
CA ILE A 152 -3.14 4.38 13.36
C ILE A 152 -3.52 3.43 12.22
N TRP A 153 -2.97 2.22 12.23
CA TRP A 153 -3.27 1.21 11.22
C TRP A 153 -4.75 0.85 11.15
N ASP A 154 -5.37 0.58 12.30
CA ASP A 154 -6.78 0.21 12.38
C ASP A 154 -7.72 1.36 12.04
N THR A 155 -7.24 2.61 12.12
CA THR A 155 -7.98 3.80 11.67
C THR A 155 -7.82 4.04 10.17
N VAL A 156 -6.61 3.92 9.63
CA VAL A 156 -6.31 4.25 8.23
C VAL A 156 -6.77 3.15 7.27
N LEU A 157 -6.52 1.88 7.58
CA LEU A 157 -6.79 0.80 6.64
C LEU A 157 -8.27 0.77 6.17
N PRO A 158 -9.29 0.92 7.05
CA PRO A 158 -10.69 0.92 6.62
C PRO A 158 -11.12 2.17 5.84
N THR A 159 -10.30 3.23 5.74
CA THR A 159 -10.64 4.38 4.88
C THR A 159 -10.34 4.10 3.40
N LEU A 160 -9.55 3.07 3.11
CA LEU A 160 -9.15 2.69 1.76
C LEU A 160 -10.26 1.88 1.07
N LYS A 161 -10.80 2.45 -0.01
CA LYS A 161 -11.88 1.83 -0.79
C LYS A 161 -11.74 2.17 -2.28
N PRO A 162 -12.24 1.31 -3.18
CA PRO A 162 -12.34 1.64 -4.59
C PRO A 162 -13.19 2.90 -4.79
N VAL A 163 -12.77 3.76 -5.72
CA VAL A 163 -13.59 4.88 -6.18
C VAL A 163 -14.68 4.31 -7.08
N LYS A 164 -15.94 4.57 -6.74
CA LYS A 164 -17.07 4.25 -7.61
C LYS A 164 -17.25 5.42 -8.60
N PRO A 165 -17.38 5.15 -9.91
CA PRO A 165 -17.83 6.15 -10.87
C PRO A 165 -19.22 6.67 -10.54
#